data_AF-A0AAN6DHR4-F1
#
_entry.id   AF-A0AAN6DHR4-F1
#
_cell.length_a   1.000
_cell.length_b   1.000
_cell.length_c   1.000
_cell.angle_alpha   90.00
_cell.angle_beta   90.00
_cell.angle_gamma   90.00
#
_symmetry.space_group_name_H-M   'P 1'
#
loop_
_entity.id
_entity.type
_entity.pdbx_description
1 polymer ?
#
loop_
_entity_poly.entity_id
_entity_poly.type
_entity_poly.pdbx_seq_one_letter_code
_entity_poly.pdbx_strand_id
1 'polypeptide(L)'
;MKEALRVAETALNVQEVPVGCIMVYKNMIIARSFNQTNLTLNGTKHAEFEAYDQIRALYPDTYREIFRETVLYVTVEPCIMCASLLRQLEIQLVVFGCPNERFGGNGSIFTVNKDISHLERPYQAIPGVLSREAVTLLRKFYLLENSKSPTSKDKKHRRLELNEFPPIDYSRYLNRDEFQKTRKRRQ
;
A
#
# COMPACT_ATOMS: atom_id res chain seq x y z
N MET A 1 -8.27 -0.49 -7.32
CA MET A 1 -7.32 -1.61 -7.09
C MET A 1 -6.68 -2.17 -8.36
N LYS A 2 -7.43 -2.60 -9.39
CA LYS A 2 -6.83 -3.12 -10.64
C LYS A 2 -5.77 -2.17 -11.24
N GLU A 3 -6.04 -0.86 -11.19
CA GLU A 3 -5.07 0.15 -11.62
C GLU A 3 -3.79 0.19 -10.74
N ALA A 4 -3.92 0.06 -9.41
CA ALA A 4 -2.77 -0.01 -8.52
C ALA A 4 -1.89 -1.25 -8.81
N LEU A 5 -2.50 -2.38 -9.19
CA LEU A 5 -1.77 -3.56 -9.66
C LEU A 5 -1.00 -3.30 -10.96
N ARG A 6 -1.58 -2.59 -11.93
CA ARG A 6 -0.85 -2.18 -13.15
C ARG A 6 0.35 -1.30 -12.82
N VAL A 7 0.19 -0.38 -11.88
CA VAL A 7 1.31 0.46 -11.40
C VAL A 7 2.38 -0.38 -10.70
N ALA A 8 1.99 -1.39 -9.92
CA ALA A 8 2.92 -2.33 -9.29
C ALA A 8 3.63 -3.24 -10.31
N GLU A 9 2.98 -3.60 -11.42
CA GLU A 9 3.60 -4.32 -12.53
C GLU A 9 4.68 -3.47 -13.20
N THR A 10 4.45 -2.16 -13.40
CA THR A 10 5.48 -1.23 -13.87
C THR A 10 6.69 -1.24 -12.95
N ALA A 11 6.48 -1.21 -11.63
CA ALA A 11 7.55 -1.29 -10.64
C ALA A 11 8.36 -2.59 -10.79
N LEU A 12 7.68 -3.73 -10.91
CA LEU A 12 8.34 -5.02 -11.11
C LEU A 12 9.21 -5.04 -12.39
N ASN A 13 8.70 -4.47 -13.48
CA ASN A 13 9.41 -4.40 -14.77
C ASN A 13 10.69 -3.57 -14.71
N VAL A 14 10.74 -2.55 -13.84
CA VAL A 14 11.94 -1.73 -13.60
C VAL A 14 12.78 -2.23 -12.42
N GLN A 15 12.56 -3.48 -11.98
CA GLN A 15 13.27 -4.13 -10.87
C GLN A 15 13.12 -3.38 -9.53
N GLU A 16 11.95 -2.78 -9.31
CA GLU A 16 11.52 -2.23 -8.03
C GLU A 16 10.59 -3.17 -7.27
N VAL A 17 10.51 -2.96 -5.96
CA VAL A 17 9.54 -3.66 -5.11
C VAL A 17 8.13 -3.33 -5.62
N PRO A 18 7.28 -4.33 -5.94
CA PRO A 18 6.00 -4.12 -6.60
C PRO A 18 4.89 -3.66 -5.64
N VAL A 19 5.18 -2.57 -4.93
CA VAL A 19 4.19 -1.78 -4.20
C VAL A 19 3.80 -0.64 -5.12
N GLY A 20 2.58 -0.70 -5.63
CA GLY A 20 1.99 0.33 -6.49
C GLY A 20 0.73 0.88 -5.84
N CYS A 21 0.49 2.18 -6.01
CA CYS A 21 -0.71 2.83 -5.49
C CYS A 21 -1.30 3.85 -6.44
N ILE A 22 -2.58 4.16 -6.20
CA ILE A 22 -3.29 5.28 -6.81
C ILE A 22 -4.03 6.07 -5.73
N MET A 23 -4.12 7.39 -5.94
CA MET A 23 -4.93 8.30 -5.12
C MET A 23 -6.17 8.72 -5.91
N VAL A 24 -7.34 8.49 -5.35
CA VAL A 24 -8.64 8.81 -5.98
C VAL A 24 -9.32 9.91 -5.20
N TYR A 25 -9.55 11.05 -5.85
CA TYR A 25 -10.28 12.19 -5.31
C TYR A 25 -11.44 12.51 -6.25
N LYS A 26 -12.67 12.62 -5.71
CA LYS A 26 -13.89 12.89 -6.52
C LYS A 26 -14.02 12.00 -7.76
N ASN A 27 -13.84 10.69 -7.57
CA ASN A 27 -13.86 9.66 -8.62
C ASN A 27 -12.79 9.81 -9.72
N MET A 28 -11.82 10.69 -9.55
CA MET A 28 -10.71 10.91 -10.47
C MET A 28 -9.41 10.40 -9.86
N ILE A 29 -8.57 9.73 -10.65
CA ILE A 29 -7.22 9.35 -10.22
C ILE A 29 -6.32 10.58 -10.34
N ILE A 30 -5.87 11.12 -9.21
CA ILE A 30 -5.03 12.32 -9.13
C ILE A 30 -3.53 12.02 -8.97
N ALA A 31 -3.18 10.78 -8.59
CA ALA A 31 -1.79 10.32 -8.56
C ALA A 31 -1.68 8.82 -8.83
N ARG A 32 -0.57 8.42 -9.46
CA ARG A 32 -0.15 7.03 -9.67
C ARG A 32 1.33 6.93 -9.34
N SER A 33 1.70 6.04 -8.45
CA SER A 33 3.09 5.91 -8.02
C SER A 33 3.41 4.50 -7.56
N PHE A 34 4.69 4.16 -7.60
CA PHE A 34 5.22 2.92 -7.08
C PHE A 34 6.46 3.18 -6.23
N ASN A 35 6.94 2.15 -5.55
CA ASN A 35 8.15 2.21 -4.75
C ASN A 35 9.38 2.60 -5.59
N GLN A 36 10.20 3.52 -5.10
CA GLN A 36 11.40 4.03 -5.79
C GLN A 36 12.67 3.97 -4.93
N THR A 37 12.70 3.14 -3.88
CA THR A 37 13.85 3.02 -2.97
C THR A 37 15.16 2.59 -3.66
N ASN A 38 15.11 1.67 -4.61
CA ASN A 38 16.26 1.22 -5.42
C ASN A 38 16.68 2.25 -6.47
N LEU A 39 15.73 3.02 -7.01
CA LEU A 39 15.98 4.07 -8.00
C LEU A 39 16.65 5.29 -7.35
N THR A 40 16.16 5.69 -6.18
CA THR A 40 16.57 6.90 -5.47
C THR A 40 17.66 6.66 -4.42
N LEU A 41 17.96 5.40 -4.11
CA LEU A 41 18.82 5.00 -2.98
C LEU A 41 18.34 5.57 -1.64
N ASN A 42 17.03 5.80 -1.51
CA ASN A 42 16.41 6.37 -0.32
C ASN A 42 15.31 5.45 0.21
N GLY A 43 15.50 4.95 1.43
CA GLY A 43 14.56 4.02 2.08
C GLY A 43 13.18 4.61 2.41
N THR A 44 12.96 5.92 2.26
CA THR A 44 11.65 6.55 2.50
C THR A 44 10.80 6.70 1.24
N LYS A 45 11.37 6.45 0.06
CA LYS A 45 10.72 6.67 -1.25
C LYS A 45 9.75 5.54 -1.62
N HIS A 46 8.78 5.31 -0.74
CA HIS A 46 7.68 4.38 -0.94
C HIS A 46 6.59 4.97 -1.83
N ALA A 47 5.73 4.12 -2.38
CA ALA A 47 4.65 4.52 -3.28
C ALA A 47 3.78 5.65 -2.70
N GLU A 48 3.42 5.58 -1.41
CA GLU A 48 2.57 6.59 -0.76
C GLU A 48 3.25 7.95 -0.62
N PHE A 49 4.56 7.99 -0.35
CA PHE A 49 5.32 9.23 -0.31
C PHE A 49 5.45 9.86 -1.70
N GLU A 50 5.67 9.03 -2.72
CA GLU A 50 5.71 9.51 -4.11
C GLU A 50 4.35 10.04 -4.58
N ALA A 51 3.25 9.39 -4.18
CA ALA A 51 1.90 9.91 -4.44
C ALA A 51 1.66 11.25 -3.71
N TYR A 52 2.12 11.35 -2.46
CA TYR A 52 2.07 12.60 -1.70
C TYR A 52 2.84 13.73 -2.38
N ASP A 53 4.08 13.47 -2.82
CA ASP A 53 4.90 14.46 -3.51
C ASP A 53 4.25 14.91 -4.83
N GLN A 54 3.64 13.99 -5.60
CA GLN A 54 2.86 14.32 -6.80
C GLN A 54 1.67 15.24 -6.48
N ILE A 55 0.83 14.88 -5.49
CA ILE A 55 -0.34 15.69 -5.12
C ILE A 55 0.08 17.06 -4.58
N ARG A 56 1.11 17.11 -3.74
CA ARG A 56 1.62 18.36 -3.18
C ARG A 56 2.16 19.29 -4.27
N ALA A 57 2.81 18.75 -5.29
CA ALA A 57 3.28 19.55 -6.43
C ALA A 57 2.12 20.08 -7.29
N LEU A 58 1.05 19.28 -7.47
CA LEU A 58 -0.12 19.68 -8.26
C LEU A 58 -1.05 20.65 -7.50
N TYR A 59 -1.13 20.54 -6.18
CA TYR A 59 -2.07 21.27 -5.32
C TYR A 59 -1.39 21.84 -4.07
N PRO A 60 -0.40 22.75 -4.22
CA PRO A 60 0.46 23.19 -3.11
C PRO A 60 -0.31 23.82 -1.94
N ASP A 61 -1.40 24.53 -2.24
CA ASP A 61 -2.18 25.26 -1.23
C ASP A 61 -3.36 24.45 -0.66
N THR A 62 -3.73 23.34 -1.31
CA THR A 62 -4.97 22.59 -1.01
C THR A 62 -4.79 21.08 -0.85
N TYR A 63 -3.54 20.59 -0.88
CA TYR A 63 -3.28 19.15 -0.82
C TYR A 63 -3.84 18.53 0.47
N ARG A 64 -3.79 19.22 1.61
CA ARG A 64 -4.28 18.69 2.89
C ARG A 64 -5.79 18.44 2.86
N GLU A 65 -6.55 19.38 2.30
CA GLU A 65 -8.00 19.28 2.11
C GLU A 65 -8.32 18.15 1.12
N ILE A 66 -7.56 18.03 0.04
CA ILE A 66 -7.71 16.95 -0.94
C ILE A 66 -7.49 15.58 -0.29
N PHE A 67 -6.45 15.42 0.54
CA PHE A 67 -6.16 14.16 1.23
C PHE A 67 -7.33 13.70 2.12
N ARG A 68 -7.99 14.63 2.83
CA ARG A 68 -9.17 14.36 3.69
C ARG A 68 -10.37 13.75 2.96
N GLU A 69 -10.42 13.89 1.64
CA GLU A 69 -11.45 13.40 0.72
C GLU A 69 -10.90 12.37 -0.29
N THR A 70 -9.65 11.92 -0.11
CA THR A 70 -8.97 11.00 -1.03
C THR A 70 -9.03 9.57 -0.52
N VAL A 71 -9.30 8.65 -1.44
CA VAL A 71 -9.16 7.20 -1.21
C VAL A 71 -7.86 6.70 -1.80
N LEU A 72 -7.00 6.13 -0.96
CA LEU A 72 -5.80 5.41 -1.41
C LEU A 72 -6.16 3.97 -1.77
N TYR A 73 -5.75 3.52 -2.96
CA TYR A 73 -5.67 2.10 -3.28
C TYR A 73 -4.21 1.70 -3.43
N VAL A 74 -3.74 0.73 -2.64
CA VAL A 74 -2.33 0.28 -2.66
C VAL A 74 -2.25 -1.25 -2.67
N THR A 75 -1.28 -1.82 -3.39
CA THR A 75 -1.20 -3.28 -3.53
C THR A 75 -0.83 -4.00 -2.22
N VAL A 76 -0.02 -3.37 -1.38
CA VAL A 76 0.44 -3.89 -0.09
C VAL A 76 0.01 -2.94 1.01
N GLU A 77 -0.35 -3.46 2.19
CA GLU A 77 -0.65 -2.62 3.35
C GLU A 77 0.45 -1.58 3.61
N PRO A 78 0.09 -0.31 3.83
CA PRO A 78 1.06 0.73 4.18
C PRO A 78 1.92 0.32 5.37
N CYS A 79 3.22 0.56 5.27
CA CYS A 79 4.10 0.36 6.41
C CYS A 79 3.80 1.40 7.50
N ILE A 80 4.31 1.21 8.73
CA ILE A 80 4.15 2.14 9.87
C ILE A 80 4.42 3.61 9.47
N MET A 81 5.50 3.85 8.73
CA MET A 81 5.88 5.19 8.26
C MET A 81 4.84 5.79 7.32
N CYS A 82 4.42 5.06 6.28
CA CYS A 82 3.39 5.52 5.34
C CYS A 82 2.02 5.66 6.04
N ALA A 83 1.67 4.73 6.93
CA ALA A 83 0.45 4.80 7.71
C ALA A 83 0.39 6.06 8.58
N SER A 84 1.52 6.47 9.17
CA SER A 84 1.66 7.70 9.95
C SER A 84 1.52 8.96 9.07
N LEU A 85 2.17 9.00 7.89
CA LEU A 85 1.99 10.08 6.92
C LEU A 85 0.51 10.27 6.59
N LEU A 86 -0.16 9.17 6.23
CA LEU A 86 -1.58 9.17 5.86
C LEU A 86 -2.49 9.61 7.02
N ARG A 87 -2.13 9.24 8.25
CA ARG A 87 -2.84 9.65 9.48
C ARG A 87 -2.71 11.15 9.73
N GLN A 88 -1.52 11.72 9.56
CA GLN A 88 -1.25 13.16 9.72
C GLN A 88 -1.94 14.01 8.64
N LEU A 89 -2.15 13.45 7.45
CA LEU A 89 -2.92 14.07 6.37
C LEU A 89 -4.42 13.77 6.45
N GLU A 90 -4.84 13.00 7.47
CA GLU A 90 -6.23 12.65 7.74
C GLU A 90 -6.96 12.05 6.53
N ILE A 91 -6.26 11.14 5.81
CA ILE A 91 -6.79 10.52 4.60
C ILE A 91 -8.17 9.91 4.83
N GLN A 92 -9.06 10.00 3.84
CA GLN A 92 -10.43 9.50 3.98
C GLN A 92 -10.49 7.98 4.23
N LEU A 93 -9.77 7.21 3.40
CA LEU A 93 -9.88 5.76 3.35
C LEU A 93 -8.64 5.15 2.69
N VAL A 94 -8.17 4.05 3.26
CA VAL A 94 -7.15 3.19 2.62
C VAL A 94 -7.78 1.87 2.23
N VAL A 95 -7.56 1.44 1.00
CA VAL A 95 -7.93 0.12 0.49
C VAL A 95 -6.65 -0.57 0.04
N PHE A 96 -6.37 -1.76 0.56
CA PHE A 96 -5.14 -2.46 0.21
C PHE A 96 -5.37 -3.91 -0.21
N GLY A 97 -4.40 -4.43 -0.97
CA GLY A 97 -4.39 -5.80 -1.46
C GLY A 97 -4.04 -6.77 -0.35
N CYS A 98 -2.75 -7.02 -0.15
CA CYS A 98 -2.27 -7.98 0.83
C CYS A 98 -1.71 -7.32 2.11
N PRO A 99 -1.76 -8.02 3.26
CA PRO A 99 -1.06 -7.62 4.48
C PRO A 99 0.43 -7.36 4.29
N ASN A 100 1.00 -6.50 5.12
CA ASN A 100 2.44 -6.29 5.24
C ASN A 100 2.94 -6.94 6.53
N GLU A 101 3.38 -8.19 6.42
CA GLU A 101 3.75 -9.05 7.54
C GLU A 101 5.00 -8.60 8.31
N ARG A 102 5.78 -7.66 7.78
CA ARG A 102 7.03 -7.19 8.44
C ARG A 102 6.90 -5.80 9.03
N PHE A 103 6.13 -4.92 8.37
CA PHE A 103 6.11 -3.49 8.71
C PHE A 103 4.71 -2.87 8.69
N GLY A 104 3.63 -3.66 8.58
CA GLY A 104 2.28 -3.15 8.38
C GLY A 104 1.78 -2.26 9.53
N GLY A 105 1.36 -1.05 9.16
CA GLY A 105 0.92 -0.01 10.10
C GLY A 105 -0.59 0.11 10.27
N ASN A 106 -1.39 -0.70 9.58
CA ASN A 106 -2.84 -0.62 9.59
C ASN A 106 -3.54 -1.83 10.23
N GLY A 107 -2.76 -2.74 10.83
CA GLY A 107 -3.26 -3.90 11.57
C GLY A 107 -2.29 -5.08 11.62
N SER A 108 -1.37 -5.25 10.66
CA SER A 108 -0.49 -6.43 10.67
C SER A 108 0.48 -6.45 11.84
N ILE A 109 1.11 -5.30 12.13
CA ILE A 109 2.08 -5.13 13.22
C ILE A 109 1.60 -4.05 14.19
N PHE A 110 1.23 -2.88 13.67
CA PHE A 110 0.66 -1.78 14.45
C PHE A 110 -0.65 -1.31 13.83
N THR A 111 -1.43 -0.57 14.62
CA THR A 111 -2.71 0.05 14.22
C THR A 111 -2.61 1.58 14.23
N VAL A 112 -1.60 2.13 13.54
CA VAL A 112 -1.30 3.58 13.48
C VAL A 112 -2.51 4.37 12.96
N ASN A 113 -3.29 3.78 12.05
CA ASN A 113 -4.48 4.40 11.48
C ASN A 113 -5.62 4.64 12.50
N LYS A 114 -5.64 3.89 13.62
CA LYS A 114 -6.65 3.99 14.68
C LYS A 114 -6.09 4.52 16.00
N ASP A 115 -4.78 4.63 16.14
CA ASP A 115 -4.17 5.08 17.38
C ASP A 115 -4.67 6.48 17.78
N ILE A 116 -4.92 6.65 19.07
CA ILE A 116 -5.63 7.79 19.69
C ILE A 116 -4.63 8.84 20.19
N SER A 117 -3.33 8.64 19.96
CA SER A 117 -2.28 9.59 20.38
C SER A 117 -2.32 10.88 19.53
N HIS A 118 -2.68 12.00 20.15
CA HIS A 118 -2.56 13.41 19.71
C HIS A 118 -3.13 13.83 18.34
N LEU A 119 -3.64 12.92 17.52
CA LEU A 119 -4.18 13.20 16.19
C LEU A 119 -5.70 12.99 16.20
N GLU A 120 -6.45 13.96 15.69
CA GLU A 120 -7.90 14.01 15.91
C GLU A 120 -8.69 12.96 15.09
N ARG A 121 -8.30 12.69 13.83
CA ARG A 121 -9.12 11.90 12.91
C ARG A 121 -8.49 10.55 12.47
N PRO A 122 -8.94 9.40 13.01
CA PRO A 122 -8.54 8.09 12.49
C PRO A 122 -9.09 7.84 11.08
N TYR A 123 -8.52 6.87 10.37
CA TYR A 123 -9.01 6.46 9.06
C TYR A 123 -9.24 4.96 8.97
N GLN A 124 -10.20 4.58 8.12
CA GLN A 124 -10.52 3.19 7.87
C GLN A 124 -9.51 2.58 6.89
N ALA A 125 -9.10 1.34 7.15
CA ALA A 125 -8.26 0.55 6.25
C ALA A 125 -8.98 -0.75 5.86
N ILE A 126 -9.28 -0.94 4.57
CA ILE A 126 -9.98 -2.11 4.04
C ILE A 126 -8.95 -3.09 3.44
N PRO A 127 -8.74 -4.27 4.06
CA PRO A 127 -7.82 -5.28 3.56
C PRO A 127 -8.41 -6.15 2.44
N GLY A 128 -7.53 -6.83 1.72
CA GLY A 128 -7.87 -8.05 0.98
C GLY A 128 -8.50 -7.83 -0.40
N VAL A 129 -8.39 -6.64 -1.01
CA VAL A 129 -8.92 -6.41 -2.36
C VAL A 129 -7.88 -6.82 -3.39
N LEU A 130 -8.12 -7.90 -4.14
CA LEU A 130 -7.14 -8.49 -5.08
C LEU A 130 -5.80 -8.86 -4.40
N SER A 131 -5.90 -9.42 -3.18
CA SER A 131 -4.75 -9.79 -2.36
C SER A 131 -3.88 -10.86 -3.01
N ARG A 132 -4.47 -11.82 -3.74
CA ARG A 132 -3.72 -12.92 -4.34
C ARG A 132 -2.78 -12.36 -5.41
N GLU A 133 -3.29 -11.47 -6.25
CA GLU A 133 -2.55 -10.78 -7.29
C GLU A 133 -1.40 -9.95 -6.71
N ALA A 134 -1.65 -9.20 -5.62
CA ALA A 134 -0.62 -8.45 -4.92
C ALA A 134 0.49 -9.36 -4.34
N VAL A 135 0.12 -10.46 -3.67
CA VAL A 135 1.08 -11.46 -3.16
C VAL A 135 1.88 -12.08 -4.31
N THR A 136 1.23 -12.41 -5.42
CA THR A 136 1.90 -12.97 -6.60
C THR A 136 2.97 -12.02 -7.14
N LEU A 137 2.71 -10.71 -7.21
CA LEU A 137 3.72 -9.74 -7.63
C LEU A 137 4.91 -9.69 -6.66
N LEU A 138 4.67 -9.65 -5.34
CA LEU A 138 5.75 -9.70 -4.35
C LEU A 138 6.58 -10.98 -4.48
N ARG A 139 5.94 -12.14 -4.64
CA ARG A 139 6.63 -13.41 -4.86
C ARG A 139 7.50 -13.36 -6.12
N LYS A 140 6.98 -12.85 -7.24
CA LYS A 140 7.77 -12.65 -8.47
C LYS A 140 9.00 -11.79 -8.21
N PHE A 141 8.86 -10.65 -7.51
CA PHE A 141 10.00 -9.80 -7.16
C PHE A 141 11.05 -10.51 -6.32
N TYR A 142 10.64 -11.29 -5.30
CA TYR A 142 11.60 -12.00 -4.45
C TYR A 142 12.29 -13.18 -5.15
N LEU A 143 11.81 -13.63 -6.30
CA LEU A 143 12.53 -14.57 -7.17
C LEU A 143 13.62 -13.90 -8.00
N LEU A 144 13.47 -12.60 -8.31
CA LEU A 144 14.50 -11.84 -9.01
C LEU A 144 15.76 -11.71 -8.14
N GLU A 145 16.92 -11.76 -8.79
CA GLU A 145 18.19 -11.37 -8.16
C GLU A 145 18.24 -9.85 -8.07
N ASN A 146 18.46 -9.31 -6.88
CA ASN A 146 18.67 -7.89 -6.71
C ASN A 146 20.18 -7.61 -6.71
N SER A 147 20.72 -7.21 -7.86
CA SER A 147 22.14 -6.84 -8.00
C SER A 147 22.53 -5.62 -7.16
N LYS A 148 21.57 -4.81 -6.72
CA LYS A 148 21.78 -3.67 -5.82
C LYS A 148 21.80 -4.05 -4.34
N SER A 149 21.53 -5.32 -4.00
CA SER A 149 21.59 -5.78 -2.61
C SER A 149 23.05 -6.03 -2.20
N PRO A 150 23.50 -5.58 -1.00
CA PRO A 150 24.88 -5.77 -0.55
C PRO A 150 25.26 -7.23 -0.32
N THR A 151 24.28 -8.14 -0.20
CA THR A 151 24.51 -9.59 -0.14
C THR A 151 23.56 -10.29 -1.12
N SER A 152 24.05 -10.66 -2.30
CA SER A 152 23.30 -11.48 -3.22
C SER A 152 23.24 -12.92 -2.69
N LYS A 153 22.04 -13.39 -2.35
CA LYS A 153 21.79 -14.80 -2.07
C LYS A 153 21.46 -15.49 -3.39
N ASP A 154 22.06 -16.65 -3.66
CA ASP A 154 21.69 -17.47 -4.83
C ASP A 154 20.23 -17.94 -4.70
N LYS A 155 19.41 -17.65 -5.71
CA LYS A 155 17.96 -17.92 -5.72
C LYS A 155 17.53 -18.92 -6.79
N LYS A 156 18.46 -19.56 -7.50
CA LYS A 156 18.19 -20.43 -8.66
C LYS A 156 17.15 -21.54 -8.45
N HIS A 157 16.97 -22.01 -7.21
CA HIS A 157 16.03 -23.10 -6.90
C HIS A 157 14.65 -22.65 -6.42
N ARG A 158 14.40 -21.35 -6.26
CA ARG A 158 13.09 -20.87 -5.79
C ARG A 158 12.07 -20.92 -6.93
N ARG A 159 10.91 -21.53 -6.66
CA ARG A 159 9.77 -21.58 -7.59
C ARG A 159 8.67 -20.63 -7.14
N LEU A 160 7.89 -20.13 -8.10
CA LEU A 160 6.72 -19.31 -7.82
C LEU A 160 5.61 -20.21 -7.27
N GLU A 161 5.26 -20.02 -6.00
CA GLU A 161 4.08 -20.64 -5.39
C GLU A 161 2.83 -19.86 -5.84
N LEU A 162 1.81 -20.55 -6.37
CA LEU A 162 0.50 -19.98 -6.76
C LEU A 162 -0.74 -20.72 -6.22
N ASN A 163 -0.58 -21.80 -5.46
CA ASN A 163 -1.68 -22.62 -4.95
C ASN A 163 -2.08 -22.22 -3.51
N GLU A 164 -1.12 -21.78 -2.70
CA GLU A 164 -1.30 -21.45 -1.30
C GLU A 164 -1.08 -19.96 -1.04
N PHE A 165 -2.06 -19.30 -0.46
CA PHE A 165 -1.98 -17.89 -0.05
C PHE A 165 -2.22 -17.78 1.45
N PRO A 166 -1.47 -16.93 2.17
CA PRO A 166 -1.69 -16.71 3.59
C PRO A 166 -3.13 -16.24 3.83
N PRO A 167 -3.84 -16.80 4.82
CA PRO A 167 -5.16 -16.29 5.18
C PRO A 167 -5.02 -14.88 5.75
N ILE A 168 -5.99 -14.01 5.43
CA ILE A 168 -6.06 -12.67 6.03
C ILE A 168 -6.89 -12.76 7.31
N ASP A 169 -6.26 -12.48 8.44
CA ASP A 169 -6.96 -12.27 9.71
C ASP A 169 -7.64 -10.90 9.71
N TYR A 170 -8.87 -10.85 9.20
CA TYR A 170 -9.65 -9.62 9.08
C TYR A 170 -9.90 -8.91 10.42
N SER A 171 -9.85 -9.64 11.54
CA SER A 171 -10.10 -9.09 12.88
C SER A 171 -9.05 -8.06 13.32
N ARG A 172 -7.85 -8.13 12.72
CA ARG A 172 -6.77 -7.16 12.95
C ARG A 172 -7.04 -5.79 12.33
N TYR A 173 -7.90 -5.72 11.32
CA TYR A 173 -8.12 -4.50 10.53
C TYR A 173 -9.52 -3.91 10.76
N LEU A 174 -10.53 -4.78 10.89
CA LEU A 174 -11.94 -4.40 10.91
C LEU A 174 -12.67 -5.09 12.06
N ASN A 175 -13.55 -4.34 12.75
CA ASN A 175 -14.55 -4.96 13.61
C ASN A 175 -15.68 -5.60 12.78
N ARG A 176 -16.57 -6.35 13.43
CA ARG A 176 -17.65 -7.10 12.76
C ARG A 176 -18.57 -6.21 11.91
N ASP A 177 -18.93 -5.04 12.42
CA ASP A 177 -19.84 -4.12 11.74
C ASP A 177 -19.17 -3.47 10.53
N GLU A 178 -17.91 -3.05 10.68
CA GLU A 178 -17.07 -2.55 9.59
C GLU A 178 -16.94 -3.61 8.48
N PHE A 179 -16.65 -4.87 8.84
CA PHE A 179 -16.54 -5.97 7.88
C PHE A 179 -17.83 -6.16 7.08
N GLN A 180 -18.99 -6.18 7.74
CA GLN A 180 -20.29 -6.32 7.06
C GLN A 180 -20.57 -5.15 6.10
N LYS A 181 -20.26 -3.91 6.51
CA LYS A 181 -20.41 -2.72 5.65
C LYS A 181 -19.52 -2.81 4.40
N THR A 182 -18.29 -3.32 4.53
CA THR A 182 -17.38 -3.47 3.38
C THR A 182 -17.86 -4.52 2.37
N ARG A 183 -18.51 -5.61 2.80
CA ARG A 183 -19.09 -6.61 1.87
C ARG A 183 -20.20 -6.03 1.00
N LYS A 184 -21.05 -5.15 1.56
CA LYS A 184 -22.13 -4.49 0.78
C LYS A 184 -21.60 -3.55 -0.30
N ARG A 185 -20.40 -2.98 -0.13
CA ARG A 185 -19.74 -2.10 -1.12
C ARG A 185 -18.98 -2.85 -2.22
N ARG A 186 -18.83 -4.18 -2.09
CA ARG A 186 -18.16 -5.04 -3.08
C ARG A 186 -19.13 -5.70 -4.07
N GLN A 187 -20.45 -5.59 -3.83
CA GLN A 187 -21.53 -5.93 -4.77
C GLN A 187 -21.87 -4.69 -5.58
#